data_AF-A0A357PQS4-F1
#
_entry.id   AF-A0A357PQS4-F1
#
_cell.length_a   1.000
_cell.length_b   1.000
_cell.length_c   1.000
_cell.angle_alpha   90.00
_cell.angle_beta   90.00
_cell.angle_gamma   90.00
#
_symmetry.space_group_name_H-M   'P 1'
#
loop_
_entity.id
_entity.type
_entity.pdbx_description
1 polymer ?
#
loop_
_entity_poly.entity_id
_entity_poly.type
_entity_poly.pdbx_seq_one_letter_code
_entity_poly.pdbx_strand_id
1 'polypeptide(L)'
;MLIFLGNGACCDRGGLGIKSLYRFTIIGTKPQENDMTHEDVWRAIERFADEHGMSCSGLARCSGLDPTTFNRSKRWSREGQPRWPSTNSISKILSSTGANIADFTKFIDPPARSRE
;
A
#
# COMPACT_ATOMS: atom_id res chain seq x y z
N MET A 1 -29.20 -27.44 21.03
CA MET A 1 -28.05 -27.94 20.25
C MET A 1 -28.59 -28.89 19.19
N LEU A 2 -28.64 -28.45 17.94
CA LEU A 2 -29.10 -29.23 16.78
C LEU A 2 -28.09 -28.94 15.66
N ILE A 3 -27.50 -29.99 15.10
CA ILE A 3 -26.50 -29.89 14.02
C ILE A 3 -27.08 -30.65 12.82
N PHE A 4 -27.21 -29.96 11.69
CA PHE A 4 -27.59 -30.48 10.39
C PHE A 4 -26.36 -30.50 9.48
N LEU A 5 -26.07 -31.62 8.82
CA LEU A 5 -25.28 -31.67 7.58
C LEU A 5 -25.86 -32.77 6.66
N GLY A 6 -26.64 -32.34 5.66
CA GLY A 6 -26.86 -33.01 4.37
C GLY A 6 -26.39 -32.04 3.26
N ASN A 7 -26.20 -32.36 1.99
CA ASN A 7 -26.52 -33.44 1.06
C ASN A 7 -25.41 -33.36 -0.04
N GLY A 8 -24.99 -34.39 -0.79
CA GLY A 8 -25.78 -35.29 -1.61
C GLY A 8 -26.09 -34.66 -2.98
N ALA A 9 -25.36 -35.08 -4.04
CA ALA A 9 -25.85 -35.40 -5.40
C ALA A 9 -24.84 -35.07 -6.52
N CYS A 10 -24.39 -36.13 -7.20
CA CYS A 10 -23.81 -36.12 -8.54
C CYS A 10 -24.92 -35.91 -9.58
N CYS A 11 -24.68 -35.15 -10.64
CA CYS A 11 -25.47 -35.21 -11.88
C CYS A 11 -24.62 -34.87 -13.11
N ASP A 12 -24.58 -35.82 -14.04
CA ASP A 12 -24.08 -35.71 -15.40
C ASP A 12 -25.19 -35.18 -16.32
N ARG A 13 -24.87 -34.24 -17.22
CA ARG A 13 -25.47 -34.12 -18.56
C ARG A 13 -24.80 -33.02 -19.39
N GLY A 14 -24.40 -33.38 -20.61
CA GLY A 14 -23.86 -32.47 -21.60
C GLY A 14 -24.92 -31.61 -22.32
N GLY A 15 -24.40 -30.73 -23.19
CA GLY A 15 -25.07 -30.32 -24.41
C GLY A 15 -25.67 -28.90 -24.46
N LEU A 16 -25.18 -28.17 -25.46
CA LEU A 16 -25.79 -27.04 -26.19
C LEU A 16 -25.71 -25.64 -25.57
N GLY A 17 -25.05 -24.78 -26.35
CA GLY A 17 -24.82 -23.39 -26.03
C GLY A 17 -26.03 -22.50 -26.26
N ILE A 18 -26.06 -21.45 -25.46
CA ILE A 18 -26.62 -20.16 -25.81
C ILE A 18 -25.55 -19.12 -25.48
N LYS A 19 -24.95 -18.57 -26.55
CA LYS A 19 -24.04 -17.42 -26.49
C LYS A 19 -24.87 -16.21 -26.06
N SER A 20 -25.06 -16.04 -24.75
CA SER A 20 -25.80 -14.90 -24.21
C SER A 20 -24.83 -13.81 -23.78
N LEU A 21 -24.61 -12.94 -24.76
CA LEU A 21 -23.94 -11.64 -24.77
C LEU A 21 -24.27 -10.75 -23.55
N TYR A 22 -23.59 -10.90 -22.43
CA TYR A 22 -23.41 -9.80 -21.46
C TYR A 22 -22.18 -10.05 -20.59
N ARG A 23 -21.01 -9.54 -21.01
CA ARG A 23 -19.99 -9.13 -20.03
C ARG A 23 -19.10 -8.05 -20.63
N PHE A 24 -19.64 -6.84 -20.58
CA PHE A 24 -18.94 -5.62 -20.18
C PHE A 24 -17.47 -5.58 -20.61
N THR A 25 -17.23 -5.03 -21.80
CA THR A 25 -15.91 -4.53 -22.19
C THR A 25 -15.45 -3.59 -21.08
N ILE A 26 -14.51 -4.05 -20.26
CA ILE A 26 -13.75 -3.18 -19.37
C ILE A 26 -13.02 -2.21 -20.29
N ILE A 27 -13.63 -1.04 -20.50
CA ILE A 27 -12.91 0.18 -20.77
C ILE A 27 -11.72 0.18 -19.83
N GLY A 28 -10.52 0.07 -20.37
CA GLY A 28 -9.30 0.18 -19.59
C GLY A 28 -9.30 1.55 -18.93
N THR A 29 -9.79 1.60 -17.69
CA THR A 29 -9.62 2.75 -16.82
C THR A 29 -8.11 2.89 -16.68
N LYS A 30 -7.53 3.90 -17.34
CA LYS A 30 -6.18 4.32 -16.98
C LYS A 30 -6.24 4.63 -15.48
N PRO A 31 -5.35 4.04 -14.66
CA PRO A 31 -5.33 4.33 -13.24
C PRO A 31 -5.20 5.85 -13.09
N GLN A 32 -6.03 6.43 -12.24
CA GLN A 32 -6.15 7.87 -12.08
C GLN A 32 -4.76 8.45 -11.75
N GLU A 33 -4.32 9.43 -12.54
CA GLU A 33 -2.96 9.98 -12.53
C GLU A 33 -2.66 10.86 -11.30
N ASN A 34 -3.56 10.93 -10.31
CA ASN A 34 -3.47 11.80 -9.14
C ASN A 34 -3.85 11.12 -7.80
N ASP A 35 -3.89 9.79 -7.74
CA ASP A 35 -4.12 9.10 -6.47
C ASP A 35 -2.79 8.98 -5.72
N MET A 36 -2.69 9.55 -4.51
CA MET A 36 -1.54 9.34 -3.63
C MET A 36 -1.36 7.84 -3.39
N THR A 37 -0.29 7.27 -3.95
CA THR A 37 -0.05 5.84 -3.81
C THR A 37 0.63 5.57 -2.46
N HIS A 38 0.46 4.33 -1.97
CA HIS A 38 1.09 3.93 -0.71
C HIS A 38 2.62 3.99 -0.84
N GLU A 39 3.13 3.73 -2.05
CA GLU A 39 4.55 3.80 -2.38
C GLU A 39 5.11 5.23 -2.30
N ASP A 40 4.33 6.25 -2.64
CA ASP A 40 4.77 7.65 -2.57
C ASP A 40 5.05 8.06 -1.12
N VAL A 41 4.18 7.67 -0.18
CA VAL A 41 4.40 7.92 1.25
C VAL A 41 5.65 7.17 1.76
N TRP A 42 5.85 5.94 1.30
CA TRP A 42 7.06 5.18 1.66
C TRP A 42 8.34 5.80 1.10
N ARG A 43 8.30 6.33 -0.13
CA ARG A 43 9.42 7.07 -0.73
C ARG A 43 9.65 8.41 -0.06
N ALA A 44 8.59 9.08 0.41
CA ALA A 44 8.70 10.31 1.19
C ALA A 44 9.49 10.07 2.48
N ILE A 45 9.25 8.96 3.18
CA ILE A 45 10.01 8.58 4.39
C ILE A 45 11.48 8.31 4.06
N GLU A 46 11.77 7.64 2.95
CA GLU A 46 13.15 7.40 2.50
C GLU A 46 13.90 8.72 2.24
N ARG A 47 13.27 9.63 1.48
CA ARG A 47 13.84 10.95 1.17
C ARG A 47 14.01 11.82 2.39
N PHE A 48 13.03 11.80 3.30
CA PHE A 48 13.13 12.49 4.58
C PHE A 48 14.31 11.98 5.40
N ALA A 49 14.53 10.67 5.44
CA ALA A 49 15.70 10.10 6.12
C ALA A 49 17.02 10.58 5.47
N ASP A 50 17.08 10.55 4.13
CA ASP A 50 18.24 10.97 3.34
C ASP A 50 18.59 12.45 3.56
N GLU A 51 17.59 13.33 3.59
CA GLU A 51 17.75 14.76 3.90
C GLU A 51 18.37 14.99 5.29
N HIS A 52 18.01 14.14 6.26
CA HIS A 52 18.57 14.17 7.61
C HIS A 52 19.89 13.40 7.76
N GLY A 53 20.48 12.90 6.66
CA GLY A 53 21.73 12.14 6.67
C GLY A 53 21.63 10.77 7.33
N MET A 54 20.42 10.21 7.43
CA MET A 54 20.15 8.93 8.09
C MET A 54 19.56 7.90 7.12
N SER A 55 19.88 6.62 7.34
CA SER A 55 19.13 5.55 6.69
C SER A 55 17.75 5.39 7.35
N CYS A 56 16.77 4.81 6.65
CA CYS A 56 15.46 4.48 7.23
C CYS A 56 15.55 3.71 8.56
N SER A 57 16.49 2.76 8.66
CA SER A 57 16.73 2.02 9.91
C SER A 57 17.39 2.87 10.98
N GLY A 58 18.24 3.83 10.62
CA GLY A 58 18.81 4.82 11.54
C GLY A 58 17.73 5.73 12.10
N LEU A 59 16.86 6.26 11.22
CA LEU A 59 15.71 7.06 11.58
C LEU A 59 14.78 6.30 12.54
N ALA A 60 14.44 5.04 12.23
CA ALA A 60 13.65 4.20 13.12
C ALA A 60 14.26 4.07 14.52
N ARG A 61 15.58 3.83 14.62
CA ARG A 61 16.28 3.75 15.90
C ARG A 61 16.21 5.05 16.68
N CYS A 62 16.42 6.19 16.02
CA CYS A 62 16.30 7.51 16.64
C CYS A 62 14.87 7.78 17.12
N SER A 63 13.85 7.27 16.43
CA SER A 63 12.44 7.41 16.80
C SER A 63 11.93 6.37 17.82
N GLY A 64 12.79 5.49 18.33
CA GLY A 64 12.38 4.40 19.24
C GLY A 64 11.45 3.37 18.57
N LEU A 65 11.54 3.24 17.25
CA LEU A 65 10.84 2.24 16.45
C LEU A 65 11.80 1.08 16.13
N ASP A 66 11.23 -0.09 15.83
CA ASP A 66 12.04 -1.22 15.39
C ASP A 66 12.70 -0.88 14.03
N PRO A 67 14.01 -1.10 13.85
CA PRO A 67 14.74 -0.74 12.64
C PRO A 67 14.25 -1.44 11.36
N THR A 68 13.47 -2.52 11.49
CA THR A 68 12.85 -3.22 10.35
C THR A 68 11.48 -2.67 9.97
N THR A 69 10.88 -1.79 10.80
CA THR A 69 9.56 -1.19 10.57
C THR A 69 9.45 -0.52 9.20
N PHE A 70 10.51 0.15 8.74
CA PHE A 70 10.53 0.86 7.46
C PHE A 70 11.20 0.09 6.31
N ASN A 71 11.60 -1.17 6.53
CA ASN A 71 12.23 -1.99 5.50
C ASN A 71 11.22 -2.37 4.40
N ARG A 72 11.71 -2.45 3.16
CA ARG A 72 10.89 -2.72 1.95
C ARG A 72 10.08 -4.03 2.06
N SER A 73 10.62 -5.05 2.74
CA SER A 73 9.94 -6.34 2.96
C SER A 73 8.70 -6.26 3.87
N LYS A 74 8.56 -5.21 4.70
CA LYS A 74 7.42 -5.00 5.60
C LYS A 74 6.34 -4.08 5.00
N ARG A 75 6.59 -3.51 3.82
CA ARG A 75 5.64 -2.62 3.10
C ARG A 75 4.50 -3.37 2.44
N TRP A 76 4.65 -4.67 2.28
CA TRP A 76 3.64 -5.56 1.74
C TRP A 76 3.14 -6.48 2.85
N SER A 77 1.82 -6.60 2.99
CA SER A 77 1.23 -7.62 3.85
C SER A 77 1.44 -9.01 3.25
N ARG A 78 1.30 -10.05 4.06
CA ARG A 78 1.38 -11.45 3.61
C ARG A 78 0.32 -11.79 2.55
N GLU A 79 -0.78 -11.04 2.56
CA GLU A 79 -1.90 -11.11 1.62
C GLU A 79 -1.67 -10.28 0.34
N GLY A 80 -0.47 -9.72 0.16
CA GLY A 80 -0.11 -8.94 -1.03
C GLY A 80 -0.71 -7.53 -1.07
N GLN A 81 -1.30 -7.06 0.03
CA GLN A 81 -1.85 -5.71 0.12
C GLN A 81 -0.75 -4.70 0.49
N PRO A 82 -0.67 -3.54 -0.18
CA PRO A 82 0.25 -2.48 0.22
C PRO A 82 -0.16 -1.97 1.60
N ARG A 83 0.80 -1.91 2.51
CA ARG A 83 0.57 -1.48 3.90
C ARG A 83 0.73 0.04 3.99
N TRP A 84 -0.31 0.73 4.44
CA TRP A 84 -0.16 2.13 4.86
C TRP A 84 0.70 2.22 6.13
N PRO A 85 1.65 3.17 6.17
CA PRO A 85 2.29 3.51 7.43
C PRO A 85 1.25 4.11 8.38
N SER A 86 1.32 3.73 9.66
CA SER A 86 0.44 4.32 10.67
C SER A 86 0.86 5.77 10.94
N THR A 87 -0.11 6.67 11.13
CA THR A 87 0.14 8.06 11.52
C THR A 87 1.01 8.15 12.77
N ASN A 88 0.85 7.21 13.71
CA ASN A 88 1.69 7.10 14.91
C ASN A 88 3.19 6.94 14.58
N SER A 89 3.53 6.12 13.58
CA SER A 89 4.93 5.93 13.17
C SER A 89 5.50 7.22 12.57
N ILE A 90 4.70 7.95 11.78
CA ILE A 90 5.08 9.24 11.21
C ILE A 90 5.28 10.27 12.34
N SER A 91 4.39 10.35 13.31
CA SER A 91 4.53 11.25 14.46
C SER A 91 5.82 11.01 15.25
N LYS A 92 6.19 9.75 15.50
CA LYS A 92 7.43 9.40 16.20
C LYS A 92 8.68 9.85 15.44
N ILE A 93 8.68 9.69 14.12
CA ILE A 93 9.75 10.21 13.26
C ILE A 93 9.86 11.73 13.44
N LEU A 94 8.77 12.46 13.22
CA LEU A 94 8.72 13.91 13.31
C LEU A 94 9.20 14.41 14.68
N SER A 95 8.75 13.79 15.77
CA SER A 95 9.19 14.13 17.13
C SER A 95 10.68 13.87 17.37
N SER A 96 11.26 12.81 16.79
CA SER A 96 12.68 12.48 16.96
C SER A 96 13.61 13.39 16.17
N THR A 97 13.15 13.87 15.02
CA THR A 97 13.96 14.72 14.12
C THR A 97 13.72 16.22 14.35
N GLY A 98 12.71 16.57 15.17
CA GLY A 98 12.31 17.95 15.41
C GLY A 98 11.65 18.62 14.20
N ALA A 99 11.24 17.84 13.20
CA ALA A 99 10.63 18.33 11.97
C ALA A 99 9.11 18.46 12.10
N ASN A 100 8.52 19.36 11.32
CA ASN A 100 7.07 19.50 11.28
C ASN A 100 6.45 18.63 10.17
N ILE A 101 5.17 18.32 10.28
CA ILE A 101 4.46 17.54 9.27
C ILE A 101 4.44 18.26 7.90
N ALA A 102 4.45 19.59 7.91
CA ALA A 102 4.55 20.40 6.69
C ALA A 102 5.87 20.19 5.94
N ASP A 103 6.96 19.87 6.64
CA ASP A 103 8.23 19.53 6.00
C ASP A 103 8.18 18.13 5.40
N PHE A 104 7.54 17.19 6.09
CA PHE A 104 7.33 15.83 5.57
C PHE A 104 6.47 15.81 4.30
N THR A 105 5.40 16.61 4.24
CA THR A 105 4.50 16.63 3.07
C THR A 105 5.19 17.09 1.78
N LYS A 106 6.29 17.87 1.89
CA LYS A 106 7.10 18.26 0.72
C LYS A 106 7.72 17.05 0.00
N PHE A 107 7.90 15.93 0.71
CA PHE A 107 8.49 14.72 0.16
C PHE A 107 7.45 13.75 -0.43
N ILE A 108 6.15 13.94 -0.15
CA ILE A 108 5.05 13.08 -0.63
C ILE A 108 4.78 13.34 -2.11
N ASP A 109 4.92 14.58 -2.56
CA ASP A 109 4.68 14.91 -3.96
C ASP A 109 5.95 14.65 -4.78
N PRO A 110 5.98 13.65 -5.67
CA PRO A 110 7.06 13.56 -6.64
C PRO A 110 6.98 14.81 -7.54
N PRO A 111 8.11 15.48 -7.87
CA PRO A 111 8.06 16.61 -8.79
C PRO A 111 7.35 16.15 -10.06
N ALA A 112 6.33 16.92 -10.47
CA ALA A 112 5.50 16.64 -11.63
C ALA A 112 6.40 16.10 -12.74
N ARG A 113 6.21 14.82 -13.07
CA ARG A 113 7.04 14.12 -14.05
C ARG A 113 6.77 14.85 -15.36
N SER A 114 7.66 15.77 -15.75
CA SER A 114 7.58 16.47 -17.03
C SER A 114 7.58 15.41 -18.11
N ARG A 115 6.39 15.14 -18.66
CA ARG A 115 6.23 14.29 -19.83
C ARG A 115 6.64 15.14 -21.02
N GLU A 116 7.87 14.94 -21.47
CA GLU A 116 8.39 15.37 -22.78
C GLU A 116 7.99 14.35 -23.85
#